data_AF-A0A183BQT0-F1
#
_entry.id   AF-A0A183BQT0-F1
#
_cell.length_a   1.000
_cell.length_b   1.000
_cell.length_c   1.000
_cell.angle_alpha   90.00
_cell.angle_beta   90.00
_cell.angle_gamma   90.00
#
_symmetry.space_group_name_H-M   'P 1'
#
loop_
_entity.id
_entity.type
_entity.pdbx_description
1 polymer ?
#
loop_
_entity_poly.entity_id
_entity_poly.type
_entity_poly.pdbx_seq_one_letter_code
_entity_poly.pdbx_strand_id
1 'polypeptide(L)'
;MFRPFAQLTMGTRFFNRKLGVGIFRGDIEPKSENAENVDGIVFQLLLLVTLGRKSAVLMRKFDEIFLHALRLTFDLPSPIACHVNGIFLRCEMNPGKGLEKEPNPYGSLMDLPIMAKLEIWIGDRTHKESVLTTLISEIRARIAKLEIPSNTFRPFIAINRVQHWTKEAQKWERVGVKRTIRGKENESG
;
A
#
# COMPACT_ATOMS: atom_id res chain seq x y z
N MET A 1 -3.53 -25.42 20.12
CA MET A 1 -2.27 -24.77 20.53
C MET A 1 -2.38 -23.29 20.15
N PHE A 2 -2.70 -22.41 21.11
CA PHE A 2 -2.79 -20.97 20.86
C PHE A 2 -1.37 -20.44 20.65
N ARG A 3 -1.06 -19.93 19.45
CA ARG A 3 0.14 -19.10 19.29
C ARG A 3 -0.10 -17.82 20.12
N PRO A 4 0.82 -17.42 21.02
CA PRO A 4 0.69 -16.13 21.70
C PRO A 4 0.53 -15.04 20.63
N PHE A 5 -0.30 -14.02 20.91
CA PHE A 5 -0.45 -12.87 20.03
C PHE A 5 0.94 -12.42 19.57
N ALA A 6 1.18 -12.46 18.26
CA ALA A 6 2.49 -12.16 17.70
C ALA A 6 2.92 -10.78 18.19
N GLN A 7 4.12 -10.67 18.75
CA GLN A 7 4.70 -9.41 19.17
C GLN A 7 4.71 -8.46 17.97
N LEU A 8 4.02 -7.33 18.00
CA LEU A 8 3.99 -6.39 16.86
C LEU A 8 5.19 -5.46 16.92
N THR A 9 5.80 -5.19 15.76
CA THR A 9 6.93 -4.26 15.68
C THR A 9 6.55 -3.02 14.87
N MET A 10 6.29 -1.91 15.57
CA MET A 10 6.01 -0.60 14.99
C MET A 10 7.30 0.18 14.72
N GLY A 11 7.37 0.88 13.59
CA GLY A 11 8.43 1.85 13.34
C GLY A 11 8.42 2.42 11.94
N THR A 12 9.31 3.38 11.70
CA THR A 12 9.64 3.81 10.34
C THR A 12 10.24 2.63 9.58
N ARG A 13 9.63 2.25 8.45
CA ARG A 13 10.07 1.13 7.63
C ARG A 13 10.44 1.61 6.23
N PHE A 14 11.60 1.17 5.77
CA PHE A 14 11.95 1.21 4.36
C PHE A 14 11.52 -0.10 3.71
N PHE A 15 10.60 -0.03 2.77
CA PHE A 15 10.18 -1.18 1.97
C PHE A 15 10.30 -0.86 0.48
N ASN A 16 11.07 -1.66 -0.26
CA ASN A 16 11.33 -1.47 -1.69
C ASN A 16 11.73 -0.02 -2.05
N ARG A 17 12.69 0.55 -1.28
CA ARG A 17 13.16 1.95 -1.39
C ARG A 17 12.09 3.03 -1.10
N LYS A 18 10.97 2.66 -0.49
CA LYS A 18 9.90 3.59 -0.08
C LYS A 18 9.86 3.71 1.44
N LEU A 19 9.80 4.94 1.91
CA LEU A 19 9.68 5.26 3.33
C LEU A 19 8.20 5.27 3.74
N GLY A 20 7.89 4.66 4.88
CA GLY A 20 6.55 4.69 5.44
C GLY A 20 6.54 4.26 6.91
N VAL A 21 5.34 4.21 7.48
CA VAL A 21 5.08 3.68 8.82
C VAL A 21 4.42 2.32 8.66
N GLY A 22 5.02 1.30 9.28
CA GLY A 22 4.54 -0.08 9.20
C GLY A 22 4.39 -0.72 10.56
N ILE A 23 3.33 -1.51 10.69
CA ILE A 23 3.06 -2.35 11.86
C ILE A 23 2.89 -3.76 11.33
N PHE A 24 3.84 -4.61 11.69
CA PHE A 24 3.91 -6.00 11.24
C PHE A 24 4.02 -6.90 12.44
N ARG A 25 3.59 -8.15 12.26
CA ARG A 25 3.93 -9.22 13.18
C ARG A 25 5.45 -9.35 13.26
N GLY A 26 5.97 -9.44 14.48
CA GLY A 26 7.40 -9.31 14.77
C GLY A 26 8.23 -10.50 14.33
N ASP A 27 7.57 -11.63 14.09
CA ASP A 27 8.13 -12.83 13.46
C ASP A 27 8.19 -12.72 11.92
N ILE A 28 7.54 -11.72 11.32
CA ILE A 28 7.41 -11.58 9.86
C ILE A 28 8.13 -10.33 9.39
N GLU A 29 9.20 -10.51 8.63
CA GLU A 29 9.81 -9.39 7.93
C GLU A 29 8.86 -8.86 6.85
N PRO A 30 8.71 -7.53 6.71
CA PRO A 30 7.87 -6.91 5.68
C PRO A 30 8.57 -6.97 4.31
N LYS A 31 8.95 -8.16 3.84
CA LYS A 31 9.58 -8.44 2.55
C LYS A 31 8.70 -9.38 1.75
N SER A 32 8.54 -9.14 0.45
CA SER A 32 7.71 -10.03 -0.39
C SER A 32 8.30 -11.43 -0.51
N GLU A 33 9.62 -11.52 -0.39
CA GLU A 33 10.43 -12.73 -0.51
C GLU A 33 10.42 -13.54 0.79
N ASN A 34 9.86 -13.00 1.87
CA ASN A 34 9.65 -13.78 3.08
C ASN A 34 8.63 -14.89 2.79
N ALA A 35 8.93 -16.12 3.22
CA ALA A 35 8.07 -17.28 3.04
C ALA A 35 6.63 -17.04 3.54
N GLU A 36 6.47 -16.25 4.60
CA GLU A 36 5.16 -15.90 5.17
C GLU A 36 4.37 -14.91 4.32
N ASN A 37 4.99 -14.26 3.33
CA ASN A 37 4.37 -13.25 2.45
C ASN A 37 4.29 -13.67 0.98
N VAL A 38 5.05 -14.69 0.56
CA VAL A 38 5.23 -15.02 -0.87
C VAL A 38 3.94 -15.50 -1.53
N ASP A 39 3.13 -16.28 -0.82
CA ASP A 39 1.82 -16.76 -1.27
C ASP A 39 0.65 -15.83 -0.88
N GLY A 40 1.01 -14.67 -0.33
CA GLY A 40 0.09 -13.68 0.20
C GLY A 40 -0.51 -12.73 -0.83
N ILE A 41 -1.41 -11.88 -0.34
CA ILE A 41 -2.05 -10.80 -1.08
C ILE A 41 -1.86 -9.48 -0.33
N VAL A 42 -1.85 -8.39 -1.08
CA VAL A 42 -1.97 -7.05 -0.50
C VAL A 42 -3.25 -6.38 -0.96
N PHE A 43 -4.05 -5.95 -0.01
CA PHE A 43 -5.10 -4.98 -0.26
C PHE A 43 -4.50 -3.59 -0.21
N GLN A 44 -4.64 -2.83 -1.29
CA GLN A 44 -4.07 -1.49 -1.42
C GLN A 44 -5.17 -0.45 -1.63
N LEU A 45 -5.26 0.50 -0.71
CA LEU A 45 -6.04 1.73 -0.83
C LEU A 45 -5.12 2.87 -1.24
N LEU A 46 -5.51 3.66 -2.24
CA LEU A 46 -4.76 4.86 -2.65
C LEU A 46 -5.50 6.08 -2.16
N LEU A 47 -4.79 6.96 -1.47
CA LEU A 47 -5.28 8.20 -0.92
C LEU A 47 -4.52 9.34 -1.62
N LEU A 48 -5.23 10.29 -2.23
CA LEU A 48 -4.68 11.32 -3.11
C LEU A 48 -4.94 12.69 -2.50
N VAL A 49 -3.89 13.48 -2.27
CA VAL A 49 -3.96 14.75 -1.56
C VAL A 49 -2.84 15.70 -2.01
N THR A 50 -2.94 16.97 -1.66
CA THR A 50 -1.89 17.97 -1.94
C THR A 50 -1.38 18.57 -0.62
N LEU A 51 -0.31 19.36 -0.63
CA LEU A 51 0.11 20.09 0.59
C LEU A 51 -0.63 21.43 0.83
N GLY A 52 -1.76 21.68 0.19
CA GLY A 52 -2.53 22.92 0.34
C GLY A 52 -3.47 22.99 1.55
N ARG A 53 -4.02 24.19 1.82
CA ARG A 53 -4.99 24.41 2.92
C ARG A 53 -6.23 23.51 2.84
N LYS A 54 -6.78 23.28 1.65
CA LYS A 54 -7.92 22.37 1.42
C LYS A 54 -7.58 20.91 1.75
N SER A 55 -6.31 20.57 1.66
CA SER A 55 -5.79 19.23 1.88
C SER A 55 -5.55 18.90 3.35
N ALA A 56 -5.41 19.89 4.24
CA ALA A 56 -5.29 19.65 5.68
C ALA A 56 -6.52 18.91 6.27
N VAL A 57 -7.73 19.25 5.79
CA VAL A 57 -8.97 18.57 6.20
C VAL A 57 -8.99 17.13 5.67
N LEU A 58 -8.56 16.93 4.43
CA LEU A 58 -8.50 15.63 3.80
C LEU A 58 -7.44 14.71 4.46
N MET A 59 -6.28 15.27 4.80
CA MET A 59 -5.23 14.59 5.55
C MET A 59 -5.73 14.07 6.90
N ARG A 60 -6.51 14.85 7.65
CA ARG A 60 -7.12 14.37 8.90
C ARG A 60 -8.03 13.17 8.68
N LYS A 61 -8.81 13.16 7.60
CA LYS A 61 -9.65 12.01 7.23
C LYS A 61 -8.78 10.79 6.88
N PHE A 62 -7.62 10.99 6.26
CA PHE A 62 -6.69 9.92 5.92
C PHE A 62 -5.98 9.34 7.15
N ASP A 63 -5.56 10.20 8.08
CA ASP A 63 -5.02 9.80 9.38
C ASP A 63 -6.05 8.97 10.14
N GLU A 64 -7.32 9.39 10.11
CA GLU A 64 -8.41 8.65 10.73
C GLU A 64 -8.62 7.27 10.09
N ILE A 65 -8.55 7.14 8.77
CA ILE A 65 -8.59 5.84 8.07
C ILE A 65 -7.44 4.95 8.55
N PHE A 66 -6.23 5.49 8.62
CA PHE A 66 -5.06 4.71 9.04
C PHE A 66 -5.18 4.25 10.49
N LEU A 67 -5.53 5.16 11.41
CA LEU A 67 -5.74 4.85 12.82
C LEU A 67 -6.88 3.85 13.02
N HIS A 68 -7.95 3.97 12.23
CA HIS A 68 -9.06 3.01 12.27
C HIS A 68 -8.65 1.64 11.76
N ALA A 69 -7.93 1.56 10.63
CA ALA A 69 -7.39 0.30 10.12
C ALA A 69 -6.44 -0.36 11.14
N LEU A 70 -5.60 0.44 11.78
CA LEU A 70 -4.72 -0.03 12.84
C LEU A 70 -5.51 -0.57 14.04
N ARG A 71 -6.47 0.20 14.55
CA ARG A 71 -7.34 -0.25 15.64
C ARG A 71 -8.02 -1.58 15.29
N LEU A 72 -8.58 -1.68 14.09
CA LEU A 72 -9.24 -2.91 13.65
C LEU A 72 -8.29 -4.11 13.72
N THR A 73 -6.99 -3.98 13.40
CA THR A 73 -6.07 -5.12 13.53
C THR A 73 -5.89 -5.65 14.94
N PHE A 74 -6.11 -4.83 15.97
CA PHE A 74 -6.13 -5.29 17.36
C PHE A 74 -7.50 -5.85 17.77
N ASP A 75 -8.57 -5.29 17.21
CA ASP A 75 -9.96 -5.67 17.52
C ASP A 75 -10.45 -6.86 16.66
N LEU A 76 -9.63 -7.36 15.72
CA LEU A 76 -10.01 -8.45 14.82
C LEU A 76 -10.23 -9.76 15.59
N PRO A 77 -11.26 -10.55 15.23
CA PRO A 77 -11.40 -11.92 15.71
C PRO A 77 -10.13 -12.72 15.40
N SER A 78 -9.67 -13.56 16.34
CA SER A 78 -8.47 -14.39 16.16
C SER A 78 -8.42 -15.18 14.83
N PRO A 79 -9.53 -15.73 14.31
CA PRO A 79 -9.54 -16.42 13.01
C PRO A 79 -9.23 -15.53 11.80
N ILE A 80 -9.27 -14.20 11.94
CA ILE A 80 -8.92 -13.23 10.89
C ILE A 80 -7.55 -12.62 11.17
N ALA A 81 -7.31 -12.23 12.42
CA ALA A 81 -6.09 -11.54 12.85
C ALA A 81 -4.82 -12.36 12.53
N CYS A 82 -4.88 -13.69 12.65
CA CYS A 82 -3.73 -14.56 12.37
C CYS A 82 -3.29 -14.54 10.90
N HIS A 83 -4.16 -14.15 9.98
CA HIS A 83 -3.88 -14.08 8.54
C HIS A 83 -3.39 -12.71 8.08
N VAL A 84 -3.49 -11.68 8.93
CA VAL A 84 -2.98 -10.33 8.64
C VAL A 84 -1.53 -10.25 9.14
N ASN A 85 -0.60 -10.14 8.20
CA ASN A 85 0.83 -10.05 8.50
C ASN A 85 1.24 -8.63 8.90
N GLY A 86 0.55 -7.62 8.37
CA GLY A 86 0.79 -6.25 8.76
C GLY A 86 0.02 -5.20 7.96
N ILE A 87 0.12 -3.97 8.46
CA ILE A 87 -0.36 -2.75 7.82
C ILE A 87 0.84 -1.87 7.50
N PHE A 88 0.84 -1.27 6.31
CA PHE A 88 1.87 -0.32 5.91
C PHE A 88 1.24 0.92 5.26
N LEU A 89 1.51 2.09 5.84
CA LEU A 89 1.19 3.38 5.25
C LEU A 89 2.46 4.01 4.70
N ARG A 90 2.48 4.33 3.41
CA ARG A 90 3.60 5.05 2.79
C ARG A 90 3.11 6.25 2.00
N CYS A 91 3.94 7.30 1.95
CA CYS A 91 3.67 8.50 1.17
C CYS A 91 4.71 8.61 0.05
N GLU A 92 4.25 8.97 -1.15
CA GLU A 92 5.11 9.27 -2.29
C GLU A 92 4.60 10.50 -3.02
N MET A 93 5.50 11.26 -3.66
CA MET A 93 5.07 12.35 -4.55
C MET A 93 4.32 11.75 -5.73
N ASN A 94 3.16 12.32 -6.07
CA ASN A 94 2.36 11.87 -7.21
C ASN A 94 2.36 12.92 -8.32
N PRO A 95 3.12 12.76 -9.42
CA PRO A 95 3.17 13.76 -10.47
C PRO A 95 1.87 13.86 -11.31
N GLY A 96 0.79 13.14 -10.97
CA GLY A 96 -0.47 13.15 -11.73
C GLY A 96 -1.02 11.77 -12.04
N LYS A 97 -0.36 10.71 -11.58
CA LYS A 97 -0.74 9.33 -11.87
C LYS A 97 -2.10 9.00 -11.27
N GLY A 98 -3.00 8.48 -12.11
CA GLY A 98 -4.38 8.14 -11.75
C GLY A 98 -5.33 9.33 -11.71
N LEU A 99 -4.86 10.54 -12.05
CA LEU A 99 -5.65 11.78 -12.12
C LEU A 99 -5.56 12.42 -13.52
N GLU A 100 -5.13 11.66 -14.53
CA GLU A 100 -4.84 12.15 -15.88
C GLU A 100 -6.08 12.71 -16.60
N LYS A 101 -7.28 12.34 -16.14
CA LYS A 101 -8.57 12.78 -16.70
C LYS A 101 -9.18 13.98 -15.96
N GLU A 102 -8.58 14.40 -14.85
CA GLU A 102 -9.10 15.50 -14.04
C GLU A 102 -8.54 16.83 -14.57
N PRO A 103 -9.39 17.84 -14.87
CA PRO A 103 -8.93 19.11 -15.44
C PRO A 103 -8.10 19.95 -14.46
N ASN A 104 -8.25 19.71 -13.16
CA ASN A 104 -7.45 20.34 -12.11
C ASN A 104 -7.21 19.34 -10.96
N PRO A 105 -6.29 18.38 -11.13
CA PRO A 105 -6.17 17.22 -10.23
C PRO A 105 -5.76 17.60 -8.81
N TYR A 106 -5.15 18.77 -8.65
CA TYR A 106 -4.55 19.24 -7.41
C TYR A 106 -5.09 20.59 -6.93
N GLY A 107 -6.02 21.21 -7.67
CA GLY A 107 -6.60 22.51 -7.35
C GLY A 107 -5.65 23.69 -7.58
N SER A 108 -4.50 23.68 -6.90
CA SER A 108 -3.43 24.67 -6.98
C SER A 108 -2.17 24.02 -7.56
N LEU A 109 -1.56 24.67 -8.56
CA LEU A 109 -0.30 24.22 -9.16
C LEU A 109 0.91 24.42 -8.25
N MET A 110 0.75 25.18 -7.16
CA MET A 110 1.80 25.41 -6.16
C MET A 110 1.80 24.35 -5.05
N ASP A 111 0.73 23.55 -4.94
CA ASP A 111 0.65 22.53 -3.91
C ASP A 111 1.40 21.27 -4.36
N LEU A 112 2.28 20.74 -3.51
CA LEU A 112 2.96 19.48 -3.82
C LEU A 112 1.96 18.31 -3.78
N PRO A 113 1.83 17.52 -4.85
CA PRO A 113 0.91 16.40 -4.87
C PRO A 113 1.51 15.20 -4.15
N ILE A 114 0.74 14.65 -3.21
CA ILE A 114 1.10 13.50 -2.40
C ILE A 114 0.10 12.38 -2.64
N MET A 115 0.62 11.18 -2.79
CA MET A 115 -0.17 9.95 -2.72
C MET A 115 0.26 9.17 -1.49
N ALA A 116 -0.69 8.91 -0.61
CA ALA A 116 -0.56 7.94 0.45
C ALA A 116 -1.10 6.59 -0.02
N LYS A 117 -0.43 5.50 0.36
CA LYS A 117 -0.83 4.13 0.08
C LYS A 117 -0.96 3.39 1.39
N LEU A 118 -2.17 2.97 1.70
CA LEU A 118 -2.45 2.05 2.80
C LEU A 118 -2.46 0.63 2.24
N GLU A 119 -1.57 -0.20 2.75
CA GLU A 119 -1.42 -1.60 2.37
C GLU A 119 -1.76 -2.49 3.57
N ILE A 120 -2.61 -3.48 3.35
CA ILE A 120 -2.92 -4.54 4.31
C ILE A 120 -2.42 -5.84 3.72
N TRP A 121 -1.50 -6.49 4.42
CA TRP A 121 -0.78 -7.66 3.96
C TRP A 121 -1.39 -8.90 4.60
N ILE A 122 -1.72 -9.88 3.78
CA ILE A 122 -2.16 -11.19 4.24
C ILE A 122 -1.17 -12.26 3.80
N GLY A 123 -0.90 -13.22 4.67
CA GLY A 123 0.11 -14.26 4.41
C GLY A 123 -0.32 -15.33 3.42
N ASP A 124 -1.63 -15.61 3.36
CA ASP A 124 -2.19 -16.62 2.47
C ASP A 124 -3.41 -16.08 1.71
N ARG A 125 -3.32 -16.15 0.38
CA ARG A 125 -4.37 -15.76 -0.57
C ARG A 125 -5.71 -16.49 -0.37
N THR A 126 -5.73 -17.70 0.20
CA THR A 126 -6.97 -18.45 0.41
C THR A 126 -7.92 -17.71 1.39
N HIS A 127 -7.35 -16.91 2.29
CA HIS A 127 -8.09 -16.12 3.27
C HIS A 127 -8.51 -14.74 2.76
N LYS A 128 -8.25 -14.42 1.48
CA LYS A 128 -8.61 -13.15 0.85
C LYS A 128 -10.06 -12.76 1.10
N GLU A 129 -11.01 -13.68 0.86
CA GLU A 129 -12.43 -13.37 0.97
C GLU A 129 -12.84 -13.08 2.42
N SER A 130 -12.27 -13.86 3.35
CA SER A 130 -12.52 -13.68 4.78
C SER A 130 -12.01 -12.32 5.27
N VAL A 131 -10.81 -11.92 4.88
CA VAL A 131 -10.26 -10.60 5.21
C VAL A 131 -11.00 -9.47 4.49
N LEU A 132 -11.44 -9.70 3.24
CA LEU A 132 -12.20 -8.73 2.46
C LEU A 132 -13.57 -8.41 3.09
N THR A 133 -14.30 -9.45 3.49
CA THR A 133 -15.66 -9.33 4.05
C THR A 133 -15.67 -8.84 5.50
N THR A 134 -14.54 -8.94 6.20
CA THR A 134 -14.40 -8.46 7.59
C THR A 134 -13.64 -7.13 7.63
N LEU A 135 -12.31 -7.16 7.71
CA LEU A 135 -11.45 -5.99 7.88
C LEU A 135 -11.65 -4.93 6.80
N ILE A 136 -11.60 -5.33 5.52
CA ILE A 136 -11.66 -4.37 4.41
C ILE A 136 -13.05 -3.76 4.29
N SER A 137 -14.10 -4.54 4.58
CA SER A 137 -15.49 -4.06 4.60
C SER A 137 -15.70 -2.98 5.67
N GLU A 138 -15.19 -3.21 6.89
CA GLU A 138 -15.27 -2.22 7.98
C GLU A 138 -14.54 -0.91 7.63
N ILE A 139 -13.34 -1.01 7.06
CA ILE A 139 -12.60 0.19 6.61
C ILE A 139 -13.39 0.93 5.53
N ARG A 140 -13.99 0.22 4.58
CA ARG A 140 -14.85 0.83 3.53
C ARG A 140 -16.06 1.53 4.15
N ALA A 141 -16.71 0.92 5.13
CA ALA A 141 -17.83 1.52 5.85
C ALA A 141 -17.40 2.81 6.56
N ARG A 142 -16.18 2.85 7.14
CA ARG A 142 -15.64 4.07 7.74
C ARG A 142 -15.35 5.16 6.70
N ILE A 143 -14.73 4.80 5.57
CA ILE A 143 -14.47 5.74 4.46
C ILE A 143 -15.77 6.37 3.96
N ALA A 144 -16.83 5.59 3.81
CA ALA A 144 -18.14 6.09 3.39
C ALA A 144 -18.70 7.14 4.36
N LYS A 145 -18.53 6.95 5.67
CA LYS A 145 -18.95 7.90 6.72
C LYS A 145 -18.11 9.17 6.75
N LEU A 146 -16.89 9.14 6.21
CA LEU A 146 -15.99 10.30 6.22
C LEU A 146 -16.28 11.29 5.10
N GLU A 147 -17.24 11.01 4.20
CA GLU A 147 -17.63 11.91 3.11
C GLU A 147 -16.40 12.43 2.33
N ILE A 148 -15.51 11.51 1.98
CA ILE A 148 -14.31 11.81 1.23
C ILE A 148 -14.69 11.97 -0.25
N PRO A 149 -14.28 13.06 -0.94
CA PRO A 149 -14.56 13.23 -2.35
C PRO A 149 -14.05 12.04 -3.18
N SER A 150 -14.88 11.50 -4.08
CA SER A 150 -14.59 10.27 -4.82
C SER A 150 -13.33 10.34 -5.70
N ASN A 151 -12.94 11.53 -6.14
CA ASN A 151 -11.71 11.74 -6.92
C ASN A 151 -10.44 11.79 -6.05
N THR A 152 -10.56 11.87 -4.73
CA THR A 152 -9.42 11.97 -3.79
C THR A 152 -8.95 10.62 -3.24
N PHE A 153 -9.55 9.51 -3.68
CA PHE A 153 -9.03 8.18 -3.37
C PHE A 153 -9.33 7.17 -4.48
N ARG A 154 -8.65 6.03 -4.42
CA ARG A 154 -9.01 4.83 -5.19
C ARG A 154 -9.31 3.71 -4.19
N PRO A 155 -10.44 2.99 -4.37
CA PRO A 155 -10.85 1.95 -3.44
C PRO A 155 -9.84 0.80 -3.42
N PHE A 156 -9.96 -0.05 -2.40
CA PHE A 156 -9.10 -1.22 -2.24
C PHE A 156 -9.07 -2.09 -3.50
N ILE A 157 -7.85 -2.32 -4.00
CA ILE A 157 -7.54 -3.35 -4.99
C ILE A 157 -6.74 -4.47 -4.32
N ALA A 158 -6.97 -5.72 -4.72
CA ALA A 158 -6.19 -6.87 -4.27
C ALA A 158 -5.07 -7.14 -5.28
N ILE A 159 -3.81 -7.18 -4.82
CA ILE A 159 -2.64 -7.39 -5.64
C ILE A 159 -1.98 -8.73 -5.26
N ASN A 160 -1.85 -9.63 -6.23
CA ASN A 160 -1.05 -10.85 -6.10
C ASN A 160 0.44 -10.49 -6.25
N ARG A 161 1.23 -10.72 -5.20
CA ARG A 161 2.64 -10.28 -5.18
C ARG A 161 3.56 -11.04 -6.11
N VAL A 162 3.35 -12.35 -6.27
CA VAL A 162 4.13 -13.21 -7.18
C VAL A 162 4.14 -12.65 -8.61
N GLN A 163 3.02 -12.09 -9.08
CA GLN A 163 2.88 -11.52 -10.42
C GLN A 163 3.46 -10.10 -10.55
N HIS A 164 3.48 -9.31 -9.47
CA HIS A 164 4.06 -7.97 -9.50
C HIS A 164 5.59 -8.03 -9.57
N TRP A 165 6.20 -8.94 -8.81
CA TRP A 165 7.66 -9.11 -8.77
C TRP A 165 8.22 -9.64 -10.09
N THR A 166 7.56 -10.65 -10.68
CA THR A 166 7.95 -11.17 -12.01
C THR A 166 7.88 -10.08 -13.08
N LYS A 167 6.87 -9.20 -13.04
CA LYS A 167 6.77 -8.07 -13.99
C LYS A 167 7.85 -7.01 -13.76
N GLU A 168 8.18 -6.67 -12.52
CA GLU A 168 9.25 -5.71 -12.23
C GLU A 168 10.62 -6.29 -12.56
N ALA A 169 10.91 -7.54 -12.17
CA ALA A 169 12.14 -8.23 -12.53
C ALA A 169 12.34 -8.32 -14.05
N GLN A 170 11.31 -8.75 -14.80
CA GLN A 170 11.34 -8.78 -16.26
C GLN A 170 11.53 -7.39 -16.89
N LYS A 171 10.98 -6.33 -16.27
CA LYS A 171 11.18 -4.96 -16.73
C LYS A 171 12.63 -4.51 -16.53
N TRP A 172 13.25 -4.85 -15.40
CA TRP A 172 14.64 -4.55 -15.13
C TRP A 172 15.61 -5.38 -15.99
N GLU A 173 15.30 -6.64 -16.29
CA GLU A 173 16.04 -7.43 -17.27
C GLU A 173 15.99 -6.79 -18.66
N ARG A 174 14.82 -6.36 -19.14
CA ARG A 174 14.73 -5.67 -20.44
C ARG A 174 15.49 -4.34 -20.47
N VAL A 175 15.53 -3.60 -19.37
CA VAL A 175 16.29 -2.35 -19.26
C VAL A 175 17.80 -2.62 -19.19
N GLY A 176 18.22 -3.66 -18.46
CA GLY A 176 19.61 -4.12 -18.39
C GLY A 176 20.12 -4.59 -19.76
N VAL A 177 19.35 -5.42 -20.47
CA VAL A 177 19.66 -5.87 -21.83
C VAL A 177 19.78 -4.69 -22.81
N LYS A 178 18.86 -3.71 -22.75
CA LYS A 178 18.95 -2.50 -23.58
C LYS A 178 20.19 -1.64 -23.32
N ARG A 179 20.66 -1.55 -22.06
CA ARG A 179 21.89 -0.83 -21.72
C ARG A 179 23.13 -1.56 -22.23
N THR A 180 23.16 -2.88 -22.14
CA THR A 180 24.27 -3.70 -22.65
C THR A 180 24.39 -3.64 -24.18
N ILE A 181 23.27 -3.58 -24.90
CA ILE A 181 23.27 -3.46 -26.37
C ILE A 181 23.76 -2.06 -26.79
N ARG A 182 23.27 -0.98 -26.16
CA ARG A 182 23.74 0.40 -26.46
C ARG A 182 25.20 0.64 -26.10
N GLY A 183 25.73 -0.04 -25.09
CA GLY A 183 27.16 0.04 -24.74
C GLY A 183 28.06 -0.53 -25.83
N LYS A 184 27.62 -1.60 -26.51
CA LYS A 184 28.39 -2.23 -27.59
C LYS A 184 28.32 -1.47 -28.92
N GLU A 185 27.22 -0.77 -29.20
CA GLU A 185 27.09 0.06 -30.41
C GLU A 185 27.97 1.32 -30.36
N ASN A 186 28.28 1.83 -29.16
CA ASN A 186 29.14 3.02 -29.00
C ASN A 186 30.65 2.70 -28.93
N GLU A 187 31.05 1.43 -28.86
CA GLU A 187 32.45 1.00 -28.89
C GLU A 187 32.91 0.52 -30.28
N SER A 188 32.00 0.52 -31.27
CA SER A 188 32.26 0.03 -32.63
C SER A 188 32.22 1.12 -33.71
N GLY A 189 32.29 2.40 -33.31
CA GLY A 189 32.25 3.57 -34.20
C GLY A 189 33.48 4.45 -34.06
#